data_AF-A0A5M7NZ78-F1
#
_entry.id   AF-A0A5M7NZ78-F1
#
_cell.length_a   1.000
_cell.length_b   1.000
_cell.length_c   1.000
_cell.angle_alpha   90.00
_cell.angle_beta   90.00
_cell.angle_gamma   90.00
#
_symmetry.space_group_name_H-M   'P 1'
#
loop_
_entity.id
_entity.type
_entity.pdbx_description
1 polymer ?
#
loop_
_entity_poly.entity_id
_entity_poly.type
_entity_poly.pdbx_seq_one_letter_code
_entity_poly.pdbx_strand_id
1 'polypeptide(L)'
;MVELSDVIFAVDSIPAIFAVTTDPFIVLTSNLFAILGLRAMYFLLANVAERFSMLKYGLAIVLVFIGFKMLIVDFYHIPVGISLSVVGAILASTLLINAWVNRKRDQKKLTP
;
A
#
# COMPACT_ATOMS: atom_id res chain seq x y z
N MET A 1 2.87 17.14 -9.39
CA MET A 1 3.52 16.03 -8.65
C MET A 1 2.85 14.67 -8.85
N VAL A 2 1.58 14.59 -9.30
CA VAL A 2 0.88 13.30 -9.52
C VAL A 2 1.56 12.46 -10.61
N GLU A 3 1.98 13.08 -11.72
CA GLU A 3 2.70 12.38 -12.81
C GLU A 3 4.05 11.79 -12.36
N LEU A 4 4.79 12.51 -11.50
CA LEU A 4 6.02 12.01 -10.88
C LEU A 4 5.74 10.82 -9.93
N SER A 5 4.67 10.90 -9.16
CA SER A 5 4.27 9.79 -8.27
C SER A 5 3.88 8.54 -9.06
N ASP A 6 3.28 8.70 -10.23
CA ASP A 6 2.91 7.58 -11.10
C ASP A 6 4.14 6.91 -11.71
N VAL A 7 5.10 7.69 -12.20
CA VAL A 7 6.37 7.16 -12.71
C VAL A 7 7.11 6.37 -11.63
N ILE A 8 7.16 6.87 -10.39
CA ILE A 8 7.77 6.15 -9.26
C ILE A 8 7.00 4.86 -8.95
N PHE A 9 5.67 4.88 -9.04
CA PHE A 9 4.83 3.69 -8.84
C PHE A 9 5.04 2.64 -9.94
N ALA A 10 5.24 3.07 -11.19
CA ALA A 10 5.53 2.21 -12.33
C ALA A 10 6.88 1.49 -12.18
N VAL A 11 7.90 2.11 -11.56
CA VAL A 11 9.22 1.48 -11.37
C VAL A 11 9.17 0.23 -10.52
N ASP A 12 8.31 0.18 -9.51
CA ASP A 12 8.14 -1.00 -8.64
C ASP A 12 7.09 -1.97 -9.21
N SER A 13 6.01 -1.46 -9.79
CA SER A 13 4.91 -2.30 -10.29
C SER A 13 5.24 -3.02 -11.60
N ILE A 14 6.10 -2.45 -12.47
CA ILE A 14 6.49 -3.06 -13.74
C ILE A 14 7.25 -4.39 -13.53
N PRO A 15 8.34 -4.46 -12.73
CA PRO A 15 9.01 -5.73 -12.45
C PRO A 15 8.08 -6.78 -11.83
N ALA A 16 7.17 -6.36 -10.95
CA ALA A 16 6.21 -7.26 -10.30
C ALA A 16 5.19 -7.84 -11.29
N ILE A 17 4.67 -7.04 -12.23
CA ILE A 17 3.73 -7.51 -13.25
C ILE A 17 4.44 -8.45 -14.22
N PHE A 18 5.66 -8.13 -14.66
CA PHE A 18 6.45 -9.00 -15.54
C PHE A 18 6.80 -10.36 -14.91
N ALA A 19 6.82 -10.45 -13.58
CA ALA A 19 6.98 -11.72 -12.87
C ALA A 19 5.72 -12.61 -12.95
N VAL A 20 4.54 -12.05 -13.25
CA VAL A 20 3.25 -12.76 -13.30
C VAL A 20 2.73 -12.92 -14.73
N THR A 21 2.96 -11.94 -15.60
CA THR A 21 2.54 -11.94 -17.00
C THR A 21 3.59 -11.28 -17.89
N THR A 22 3.88 -11.89 -19.04
CA THR A 22 4.86 -11.36 -20.00
C THR A 22 4.22 -10.59 -21.15
N ASP A 23 2.89 -10.39 -21.11
CA ASP A 23 2.13 -9.84 -22.23
C ASP A 23 2.17 -8.29 -22.22
N PRO A 24 2.93 -7.64 -23.14
CA PRO A 24 3.21 -6.20 -23.03
C PRO A 24 1.96 -5.33 -23.16
N PHE A 25 0.93 -5.81 -23.87
CA PHE A 25 -0.33 -5.12 -24.02
C PHE A 25 -1.07 -4.97 -22.68
N ILE A 26 -1.01 -5.98 -21.81
CA ILE A 26 -1.63 -5.96 -20.48
C ILE A 26 -0.91 -4.94 -19.59
N VAL A 27 0.42 -4.90 -19.65
CA VAL A 27 1.24 -3.94 -18.88
C VAL A 27 0.95 -2.50 -19.32
N LEU A 28 0.94 -2.25 -20.63
CA LEU A 28 0.72 -0.91 -21.20
C LEU A 28 -0.68 -0.38 -20.90
N THR A 29 -1.71 -1.20 -21.13
CA THR A 29 -3.11 -0.79 -20.92
C THR A 29 -3.43 -0.56 -19.45
N SER A 30 -2.89 -1.36 -18.53
CA SER A 30 -3.07 -1.21 -17.09
C SER A 30 -2.45 0.09 -16.55
N ASN A 31 -1.21 0.40 -16.92
CA ASN A 31 -0.55 1.64 -16.48
C ASN A 31 -1.19 2.89 -17.09
N LEU A 32 -1.59 2.84 -18.37
CA LEU A 32 -2.30 3.95 -18.99
C LEU A 32 -3.63 4.23 -18.27
N PHE A 33 -4.38 3.20 -17.90
CA PHE A 33 -5.61 3.35 -17.15
C PHE A 33 -5.39 3.89 -15.74
N ALA A 34 -4.30 3.47 -15.07
CA ALA A 34 -3.91 4.01 -13.76
C ALA A 34 -3.71 5.54 -13.84
N ILE A 35 -2.93 6.03 -14.80
CA ILE A 35 -2.69 7.47 -15.00
C ILE A 35 -3.99 8.23 -15.27
N LEU A 36 -4.86 7.71 -16.13
CA LEU A 36 -6.12 8.37 -16.48
C LEU A 36 -7.06 8.52 -15.26
N GLY A 37 -7.04 7.57 -14.32
CA GLY A 37 -7.85 7.60 -13.09
C GLY A 37 -7.25 8.42 -11.93
N LEU A 38 -5.94 8.69 -11.94
CA LEU A 38 -5.23 9.28 -10.80
C LEU A 38 -5.75 10.65 -10.38
N ARG A 39 -6.21 11.49 -11.32
CA ARG A 39 -6.71 12.83 -10.98
C ARG A 39 -7.96 12.79 -10.10
N ALA A 40 -8.90 11.90 -10.41
CA ALA A 40 -10.11 11.72 -9.61
C ALA A 40 -9.79 11.04 -8.27
N MET A 41 -8.93 10.02 -8.28
CA MET A 41 -8.49 9.35 -7.06
C MET A 41 -7.75 10.28 -6.12
N TYR A 42 -6.89 11.18 -6.62
CA TYR A 42 -6.15 12.14 -5.79
C TYR A 42 -7.09 13.04 -4.97
N PHE A 43 -8.16 13.54 -5.59
CA PHE A 43 -9.15 14.38 -4.89
C PHE A 43 -9.88 13.60 -3.78
N LEU A 44 -10.26 12.35 -4.06
CA LEU A 44 -10.89 11.48 -3.06
C LEU A 44 -9.91 11.12 -1.93
N LEU A 45 -8.67 10.78 -2.27
CA LEU A 45 -7.64 10.36 -1.33
C LEU A 45 -7.17 11.50 -0.44
N ALA A 46 -7.12 12.74 -0.91
CA ALA A 46 -6.69 13.88 -0.10
C ALA A 46 -7.55 14.06 1.17
N ASN A 47 -8.86 13.85 1.06
CA ASN A 47 -9.80 13.93 2.19
C ASN A 47 -9.69 12.69 3.12
N VAL A 48 -9.40 11.54 2.54
CA VAL A 48 -9.32 10.27 3.26
C VAL A 48 -7.96 10.10 3.96
N ALA A 49 -6.87 10.57 3.35
CA ALA A 49 -5.50 10.45 3.84
C ALA A 49 -5.29 11.13 5.19
N GLU A 50 -6.04 12.18 5.51
CA GLU A 50 -5.97 12.86 6.81
C GLU A 50 -6.40 11.94 7.97
N ARG A 51 -7.31 10.98 7.71
CA ARG A 51 -7.77 10.00 8.72
C ARG A 51 -6.79 8.83 8.93
N PHE A 52 -5.91 8.57 7.96
CA PHE A 52 -5.01 7.41 7.97
C PHE A 52 -3.59 7.68 8.51
N SER A 53 -3.41 8.67 9.39
CA SER A 53 -2.07 9.01 9.93
C SER A 53 -1.34 7.82 10.60
N MET A 54 -2.06 6.94 11.30
CA MET A 54 -1.46 5.73 11.91
C MET A 54 -1.05 4.66 10.91
N LEU A 55 -1.60 4.67 9.68
CA LEU A 55 -1.29 3.68 8.66
C LEU A 55 0.17 3.77 8.19
N LYS A 56 0.76 4.97 8.23
CA LYS A 56 2.18 5.21 7.90
C LYS A 56 3.12 4.39 8.79
N TYR A 57 2.79 4.26 10.08
CA TYR A 57 3.59 3.49 11.03
C TYR A 57 3.45 1.98 10.80
N GLY A 58 2.23 1.49 10.54
CA GLY A 58 2.02 0.08 10.19
C GLY A 58 2.72 -0.30 8.89
N LEU A 59 2.67 0.57 7.88
CA LEU A 59 3.37 0.37 6.61
C LEU A 59 4.90 0.35 6.80
N ALA A 60 5.46 1.21 7.66
CA ALA A 60 6.89 1.19 7.97
C ALA A 60 7.33 -0.17 8.57
N ILE A 61 6.55 -0.72 9.50
CA ILE A 61 6.82 -2.04 10.09
C ILE A 61 6.78 -3.13 9.01
N VAL A 62 5.78 -3.09 8.13
CA VAL A 62 5.66 -4.02 7.00
C VAL A 62 6.86 -3.92 6.07
N LEU A 63 7.29 -2.71 5.71
CA LEU A 63 8.44 -2.49 4.82
C LEU A 63 9.75 -3.01 5.42
N VAL A 64 9.98 -2.79 6.71
CA VAL A 64 11.16 -3.35 7.40
C VAL A 64 11.10 -4.88 7.41
N PHE A 65 9.94 -5.46 7.68
CA PHE A 65 9.77 -6.92 7.67
C PHE A 65 10.00 -7.52 6.27
N ILE A 66 9.39 -6.94 5.23
CA ILE A 66 9.55 -7.40 3.85
C ILE A 66 10.99 -7.20 3.37
N GLY A 67 11.59 -6.04 3.65
CA GLY A 67 12.97 -5.74 3.29
C GLY A 67 13.95 -6.73 3.93
N PHE A 68 13.77 -7.03 5.22
CA PHE A 68 14.58 -8.04 5.90
C PHE A 68 14.37 -9.44 5.34
N LYS A 69 13.12 -9.81 5.02
CA LYS A 69 12.80 -11.08 4.36
C LYS A 69 13.49 -11.19 2.99
N MET A 70 13.47 -10.13 2.19
CA MET A 70 14.09 -10.11 0.86
C MET A 70 15.61 -10.31 0.92
N LEU A 71 16.29 -9.85 1.98
CA LEU A 71 17.73 -10.10 2.16
C LEU A 71 18.05 -11.57 2.52
N ILE A 72 17.11 -12.30 3.12
CA ILE A 72 17.31 -13.69 3.61
C ILE A 72 16.77 -14.73 2.61
N VAL A 73 16.02 -14.30 1.60
CA VAL A 73 15.30 -15.18 0.67
C VAL A 73 16.22 -16.16 -0.07
N ASP A 74 17.46 -15.77 -0.36
CA ASP A 74 18.45 -16.59 -1.07
C ASP A 74 18.99 -17.76 -0.22
N PHE A 75 18.90 -17.66 1.11
CA PHE A 75 19.37 -18.70 2.04
C PHE A 75 18.25 -19.58 2.60
N TYR A 76 17.01 -19.06 2.67
CA TYR A 76 15.87 -19.79 3.21
C TYR A 76 14.59 -19.45 2.44
N HIS A 77 14.03 -20.42 1.73
CA HIS A 77 12.78 -20.26 0.98
C HIS A 77 11.60 -20.24 1.94
N ILE A 78 11.29 -19.05 2.49
CA ILE A 78 10.09 -18.84 3.30
C ILE A 78 8.87 -18.86 2.37
N PRO A 79 7.91 -19.78 2.57
CA PRO A 79 6.72 -19.85 1.73
C PRO A 79 5.95 -18.52 1.78
N VAL A 80 5.56 -18.04 0.59
CA VAL A 80 4.90 -16.74 0.41
C VAL A 80 3.65 -16.60 1.27
N GLY A 81 2.90 -17.69 1.49
CA GLY A 81 1.68 -17.70 2.29
C GLY A 81 1.89 -17.31 3.77
N ILE A 82 3.02 -17.66 4.39
CA ILE A 82 3.31 -17.26 5.78
C ILE A 82 3.61 -15.76 5.84
N SER A 83 4.39 -15.25 4.90
CA SER A 83 4.70 -13.81 4.84
C SER A 83 3.44 -12.99 4.57
N LEU A 84 2.57 -13.45 3.67
CA LEU A 84 1.30 -12.79 3.39
C LEU A 84 0.42 -12.74 4.65
N SER A 85 0.38 -13.82 5.42
CA SER A 85 -0.39 -13.89 6.67
C SER A 85 0.15 -12.90 7.72
N VAL A 86 1.47 -12.80 7.88
CA VAL A 86 2.10 -11.85 8.81
C VAL A 86 1.84 -10.41 8.39
N VAL A 87 2.05 -10.08 7.11
CA VAL A 87 1.76 -8.73 6.58
C VAL A 87 0.28 -8.41 6.71
N GLY A 88 -0.60 -9.35 6.38
CA GLY A 88 -2.05 -9.21 6.53
C GLY A 88 -2.47 -8.96 7.98
N ALA A 89 -1.87 -9.65 8.93
CA ALA A 89 -2.12 -9.44 10.36
C ALA A 89 -1.69 -8.05 10.82
N ILE A 90 -0.51 -7.58 10.42
CA ILE A 90 0.01 -6.24 10.77
C ILE A 90 -0.87 -5.14 10.17
N LEU A 91 -1.30 -5.31 8.91
CA LEU A 91 -2.19 -4.35 8.26
C LEU A 91 -3.58 -4.35 8.90
N ALA A 92 -4.15 -5.52 9.17
CA ALA A 92 -5.43 -5.64 9.85
C ALA A 92 -5.41 -4.99 11.24
N SER A 93 -4.38 -5.26 12.05
CA SER A 93 -4.23 -4.64 13.37
C SER A 93 -4.09 -3.12 13.25
N THR A 94 -3.30 -2.63 12.29
CA THR A 94 -3.11 -1.19 12.06
C THR A 94 -4.41 -0.51 11.65
N LEU A 95 -5.19 -1.13 10.76
CA LEU A 95 -6.48 -0.62 10.32
C LEU A 95 -7.51 -0.63 11.46
N LEU A 96 -7.54 -1.68 12.28
CA LEU A 96 -8.42 -1.75 13.45
C LEU A 96 -8.08 -0.66 14.47
N ILE A 97 -6.79 -0.47 14.78
CA ILE A 97 -6.32 0.59 15.68
C ILE A 97 -6.65 1.96 15.09
N ASN A 98 -6.38 2.19 13.80
CA ASN A 98 -6.70 3.44 13.13
C ASN A 98 -8.21 3.73 13.18
N ALA A 99 -9.06 2.76 12.88
CA ALA A 99 -10.52 2.90 12.92
C ALA A 99 -11.02 3.19 14.34
N TRP A 100 -10.47 2.55 15.36
CA TRP A 100 -10.84 2.77 16.75
C TRP A 100 -10.42 4.15 17.27
N VAL A 101 -9.19 4.57 16.94
CA VAL A 101 -8.65 5.89 17.30
C VAL A 101 -9.39 7.01 16.54
N ASN A 102 -9.72 6.79 15.28
CA ASN A 102 -10.45 7.74 14.46
C ASN A 102 -11.91 7.89 14.94
N ARG A 103 -12.59 6.78 15.28
CA ARG A 103 -13.92 6.83 15.94
C ARG A 103 -13.93 7.66 17.23
N LYS A 104 -12.88 7.56 18.05
CA LYS A 104 -12.74 8.36 19.28
C LYS A 104 -12.46 9.83 19.01
N ARG A 105 -11.73 10.16 17.94
CA ARG A 105 -11.48 11.56 17.52
C ARG A 105 -12.75 12.23 16.97
N ASP A 106 -13.59 11.49 16.24
CA ASP A 106 -14.89 11.99 15.77
C ASP A 106 -15.87 12.23 16.94
N GLN A 107 -15.88 11.39 17.99
CA GLN A 107 -16.72 11.63 19.17
C GLN A 107 -16.27 12.84 20.01
N LYS A 108 -14.97 13.10 20.12
CA LYS A 108 -14.45 14.23 20.94
C LYS A 108 -14.68 15.61 20.29
N LYS A 109 -15.02 15.66 18.99
CA LYS A 109 -15.45 16.90 18.32
C LYS A 109 -16.95 17.22 18.53
N LEU A 110 -17.72 16.33 19.16
CA LEU A 110 -19.17 16.45 19.34
C LEU A 110 -19.61 16.77 20.79
N THR A 111 -18.68 17.12 21.68
CA THR A 111 -18.99 17.65 23.01
C THR A 111 -18.48 19.09 23.10
N PRO A 112 -19.37 20.09 23.28
CA PRO A 112 -19.01 21.51 23.40
C PRO A 112 -18.23 21.83 24.67
#